data_AF-B5HZ42-F1
#
_entry.id   AF-B5HZ42-F1
#
_cell.length_a   1.000
_cell.length_b   1.000
_cell.length_c   1.000
_cell.angle_alpha   90.00
_cell.angle_beta   90.00
_cell.angle_gamma   90.00
#
_symmetry.space_group_name_H-M   'P 1'
#
loop_
_entity.id
_entity.type
_entity.pdbx_description
1 polymer ?
#
loop_
_entity_poly.entity_id
_entity_poly.type
_entity_poly.pdbx_seq_one_letter_code
_entity_poly.pdbx_strand_id
1 'polypeptide(L)'
;MWPDVAYADFARSVGLGGMRIEKPQDVQGAWETALAADRPFVLDFRTDPAVPTIPPHASLDQIEAAALSVLKGDSDRAAMVRQGFKAKVHEMLPGHRNREDRPGT
;
A
#
# COMPACT_ATOMS: atom_id res chain seq x y z
N MET A 1 14.86 2.34 -13.90
CA MET A 1 13.53 2.14 -13.28
C MET A 1 12.55 1.87 -14.40
N TRP A 2 11.75 0.81 -14.31
CA TRP A 2 10.76 0.49 -15.34
C TRP A 2 9.58 1.48 -15.22
N PRO A 3 8.89 1.80 -16.34
CA PRO A 3 7.74 2.70 -16.29
C PRO A 3 6.58 2.08 -15.51
N ASP A 4 5.77 2.91 -14.84
CA ASP A 4 4.50 2.47 -14.25
C ASP A 4 3.53 2.11 -15.38
N VAL A 5 3.12 0.84 -15.44
CA VAL A 5 2.17 0.36 -16.44
C VAL A 5 0.82 0.18 -15.76
N ALA A 6 -0.20 0.87 -16.27
CA ALA A 6 -1.56 0.78 -15.76
C ALA A 6 -2.28 -0.47 -16.29
N TYR A 7 -1.91 -1.65 -15.77
CA TYR A 7 -2.43 -2.94 -16.26
C TYR A 7 -3.95 -3.07 -16.13
N ALA A 8 -4.53 -2.57 -15.04
CA ALA A 8 -5.97 -2.57 -14.83
C ALA A 8 -6.71 -1.70 -15.87
N ASP A 9 -6.13 -0.55 -16.24
CA ASP A 9 -6.72 0.34 -17.26
C ASP A 9 -6.66 -0.29 -18.64
N PHE A 10 -5.51 -0.90 -18.97
CA PHE A 10 -5.36 -1.64 -20.21
C PHE A 10 -6.37 -2.79 -20.31
N ALA A 11 -6.53 -3.59 -19.26
CA ALA A 11 -7.50 -4.68 -19.21
C ALA A 11 -8.92 -4.19 -19.52
N ARG A 12 -9.34 -3.09 -18.89
CA ARG A 12 -10.64 -2.45 -19.15
C ARG A 12 -10.78 -1.98 -20.59
N SER A 13 -9.72 -1.44 -21.19
CA SER A 13 -9.73 -0.96 -22.59
C SER A 13 -9.97 -2.07 -23.62
N VAL A 14 -9.61 -3.32 -23.30
CA VAL A 14 -9.78 -4.49 -24.19
C VAL A 14 -10.98 -5.37 -23.80
N GLY A 15 -11.86 -4.87 -22.92
CA GLY A 15 -13.12 -5.53 -22.55
C GLY A 15 -13.04 -6.49 -21.36
N LEU A 16 -11.89 -6.59 -20.69
CA LEU A 16 -11.73 -7.39 -19.47
C LEU A 16 -12.15 -6.59 -18.24
N GLY A 17 -12.36 -7.30 -17.12
CA GLY A 17 -12.42 -6.66 -15.80
C GLY A 17 -11.03 -6.19 -15.37
N GLY A 18 -10.96 -5.11 -14.60
CA GLY A 18 -9.69 -4.56 -14.13
C GLY A 18 -9.81 -3.72 -12.87
N MET A 19 -8.93 -3.96 -11.90
CA MET A 19 -8.85 -3.21 -10.64
C MET A 19 -7.40 -3.03 -10.20
N ARG A 20 -7.04 -1.82 -9.76
CA ARG A 20 -5.75 -1.51 -9.14
C ARG A 20 -5.89 -1.45 -7.63
N ILE A 21 -4.96 -2.05 -6.92
CA ILE A 21 -4.98 -2.20 -5.47
C ILE A 21 -3.71 -1.57 -4.91
N GLU A 22 -3.90 -0.52 -4.12
CA GLU A 22 -2.81 0.29 -3.55
C GLU A 22 -2.75 0.20 -2.02
N LYS A 23 -3.78 -0.39 -1.38
CA LYS A 23 -3.88 -0.50 0.08
C LYS A 23 -4.13 -1.95 0.50
N PRO A 24 -3.48 -2.44 1.57
CA PRO A 24 -3.65 -3.82 2.03
C PRO A 24 -5.09 -4.20 2.39
N GLN A 25 -5.88 -3.26 2.94
CA GLN A 25 -7.28 -3.53 3.31
C GLN A 25 -8.19 -3.82 2.11
N ASP A 26 -7.80 -3.41 0.91
CA ASP A 26 -8.63 -3.57 -0.29
C ASP A 26 -8.40 -4.94 -0.95
N VAL A 27 -7.38 -5.70 -0.51
CA VAL A 27 -6.97 -6.99 -1.11
C VAL A 27 -8.13 -8.01 -1.08
N GLN A 28 -8.80 -8.16 0.05
CA GLN A 28 -9.87 -9.14 0.18
C GLN A 28 -11.04 -8.82 -0.76
N GLY A 29 -11.54 -7.59 -0.72
CA GLY A 29 -12.67 -7.18 -1.59
C GLY A 29 -12.32 -7.22 -3.08
N ALA A 30 -11.05 -6.96 -3.43
CA ALA A 30 -10.57 -7.08 -4.81
C ALA A 30 -10.62 -8.53 -5.31
N TRP A 31 -10.20 -9.48 -4.47
CA TRP A 31 -10.30 -10.91 -4.79
C TRP A 31 -11.75 -11.37 -4.89
N GLU A 32 -12.60 -11.00 -3.94
CA GLU A 32 -14.03 -11.34 -3.98
C GLU A 32 -14.69 -10.83 -5.27
N THR A 33 -14.39 -9.59 -5.66
CA THR A 33 -14.89 -8.98 -6.90
C THR A 33 -14.38 -9.72 -8.15
N ALA A 34 -13.08 -9.99 -8.23
CA ALA A 34 -12.48 -10.63 -9.39
C ALA A 34 -12.94 -12.08 -9.56
N LEU A 35 -13.06 -12.84 -8.46
CA LEU A 35 -13.50 -14.23 -8.47
C LEU A 35 -14.99 -14.37 -8.76
N ALA A 36 -15.81 -13.38 -8.39
CA ALA A 36 -17.23 -13.34 -8.73
C ALA A 36 -17.52 -12.78 -10.13
N ALA A 37 -16.51 -12.29 -10.85
CA ALA A 37 -16.71 -11.66 -12.15
C ALA A 37 -17.16 -12.67 -13.22
N ASP A 38 -18.02 -12.19 -14.13
CA ASP A 38 -18.55 -12.95 -15.28
C ASP A 38 -17.60 -12.98 -16.49
N ARG A 39 -16.37 -12.46 -16.33
CA ARG A 39 -15.39 -12.27 -17.39
C ARG A 39 -13.97 -12.35 -16.84
N PRO A 40 -12.94 -12.58 -17.69
CA PRO A 40 -11.56 -12.54 -17.24
C PRO A 40 -11.23 -11.18 -16.60
N PHE A 41 -10.51 -11.22 -15.48
CA PHE A 41 -10.28 -10.07 -14.61
C PHE A 41 -8.80 -9.92 -14.29
N VAL A 42 -8.29 -8.69 -14.36
CA VAL A 42 -6.90 -8.34 -14.00
C VAL A 42 -6.88 -7.57 -12.69
N LEU A 43 -6.09 -8.06 -11.73
CA LEU A 43 -5.76 -7.34 -10.49
C LEU A 43 -4.33 -6.80 -10.58
N ASP A 44 -4.19 -5.47 -10.53
CA ASP A 44 -2.91 -4.75 -10.53
C ASP A 44 -2.54 -4.35 -9.09
N PHE A 45 -1.65 -5.12 -8.45
CA PHE A 45 -1.22 -4.85 -7.08
C PHE A 45 0.03 -3.97 -7.06
N ARG A 46 -0.05 -2.83 -6.37
CA ARG A 46 1.15 -2.09 -5.96
C ARG A 46 1.73 -2.74 -4.71
N THR A 47 2.94 -3.27 -4.83
CA THR A 47 3.68 -3.88 -3.72
C THR A 47 4.88 -3.02 -3.34
N ASP A 48 5.26 -3.08 -2.06
CA ASP A 48 6.45 -2.39 -1.57
C ASP A 48 7.71 -3.17 -2.00
N PRO A 49 8.60 -2.57 -2.82
CA PRO A 49 9.84 -3.22 -3.25
C PRO A 49 10.85 -3.41 -2.10
N ALA A 50 10.67 -2.75 -0.96
CA ALA A 50 11.53 -2.89 0.21
C ALA A 50 11.24 -4.14 1.04
N VAL A 51 10.14 -4.85 0.77
CA VAL A 51 9.84 -6.13 1.43
C VAL A 51 10.66 -7.23 0.76
N PRO A 52 11.62 -7.85 1.46
CA PRO A 52 12.48 -8.87 0.88
C PRO A 52 11.67 -10.11 0.48
N THR A 53 11.89 -10.62 -0.72
CA THR A 53 11.40 -11.95 -1.12
C THR A 53 12.15 -13.01 -0.33
N ILE A 54 11.49 -13.69 0.60
CA ILE A 54 12.08 -14.84 1.30
C ILE A 54 12.07 -16.04 0.34
N PRO A 55 13.22 -16.66 0.04
CA PRO A 55 13.27 -17.85 -0.81
C PRO A 55 12.48 -19.01 -0.19
N PRO A 56 11.69 -19.78 -0.96
CA PRO A 56 10.81 -20.83 -0.46
C PRO A 56 11.54 -22.07 0.13
N HIS A 57 12.86 -22.15 -0.05
CA HIS A 57 13.71 -23.19 0.52
C HIS A 57 14.71 -22.65 1.56
N ALA A 58 14.49 -21.42 2.03
CA ALA A 58 15.34 -20.85 3.07
C ALA A 58 15.11 -21.60 4.39
N SER A 59 16.19 -22.09 5.00
CA SER A 59 16.12 -22.59 6.37
C SER A 59 15.72 -21.45 7.32
N LEU A 60 15.16 -21.76 8.49
CA LEU A 60 14.78 -20.75 9.49
C LEU A 60 15.94 -19.79 9.82
N ASP A 61 17.17 -20.31 9.87
CA ASP A 61 18.38 -19.50 10.06
C ASP A 61 18.63 -18.48 8.95
N GLN A 62 18.27 -18.80 7.70
CA GLN A 62 18.39 -17.88 6.56
C GLN A 62 17.29 -16.82 6.58
N ILE A 63 16.11 -17.16 7.07
CA ILE A 63 15.02 -16.20 7.31
C ILE A 63 15.42 -15.21 8.40
N GLU A 64 15.97 -15.71 9.51
CA GLU A 64 16.43 -14.88 10.62
C GLU A 64 17.60 -13.99 10.19
N ALA A 65 18.58 -14.53 9.45
CA ALA A 65 19.69 -13.74 8.91
C ALA A 65 19.23 -12.67 7.90
N ALA A 66 18.25 -12.96 7.04
CA ALA A 66 17.67 -11.99 6.12
C ALA A 66 16.84 -10.91 6.84
N ALA A 67 16.07 -11.28 7.87
CA ALA A 67 15.34 -10.33 8.70
C ALA A 67 16.30 -9.42 9.49
N LEU A 68 17.36 -10.00 10.08
CA LEU A 68 18.42 -9.27 10.79
C LEU A 68 19.24 -8.37 9.86
N SER A 69 19.46 -8.76 8.60
CA SER A 69 20.18 -7.92 7.64
C SER A 69 19.35 -6.74 7.15
N VAL A 70 18.03 -6.89 7.00
CA VAL A 70 17.11 -5.77 6.75
C VAL A 70 17.02 -4.84 7.98
N LEU A 71 17.10 -5.39 9.19
CA LEU A 71 17.12 -4.59 10.42
C LEU A 71 18.46 -3.83 10.62
N LYS A 72 19.59 -4.45 10.26
CA LYS A 72 20.93 -3.86 10.42
C LYS A 72 21.38 -3.01 9.22
N GLY A 73 20.82 -3.24 8.04
CA GLY A 73 21.23 -2.62 6.79
C GLY A 73 20.28 -1.51 6.35
N ASP A 74 20.26 -0.39 7.07
CA ASP A 74 19.91 0.93 6.49
C ASP A 74 20.31 2.06 7.45
N SER A 75 21.62 2.30 7.58
CA SER A 75 22.21 3.32 8.45
C SER A 75 22.05 4.77 7.93
N ASP A 76 21.06 5.07 7.09
CA ASP A 76 20.71 6.44 6.68
C ASP A 76 19.26 6.86 7.03
N ARG A 77 18.63 6.15 7.99
CA ARG A 77 17.23 6.36 8.40
C ARG A 77 16.96 7.50 9.39
N ALA A 78 17.94 8.29 9.80
CA ALA A 78 17.70 9.37 10.77
C ALA A 78 16.84 10.51 10.17
N ALA A 79 17.02 10.83 8.89
CA ALA A 79 16.28 11.91 8.22
C ALA A 79 14.84 11.50 7.86
N MET A 80 14.64 10.26 7.39
CA MET A 80 13.33 9.78 6.93
C MET A 80 12.38 9.47 8.10
N VAL A 81 12.90 8.93 9.22
CA VAL A 81 12.12 8.73 10.46
C VAL A 81 11.67 10.07 11.04
N ARG A 82 12.53 11.10 11.01
CA ARG A 82 12.16 12.46 11.43
C ARG A 82 11.06 13.07 10.57
N GLN A 83 11.12 12.90 9.26
CA GLN A 83 10.07 13.40 8.36
C GLN A 83 8.75 12.63 8.53
N GLY A 84 8.80 11.31 8.66
CA GLY A 84 7.61 10.49 8.92
C GLY A 84 6.94 10.81 10.25
N PHE A 85 7.72 11.07 11.31
CA PHE A 85 7.18 11.48 12.61
C PHE A 85 6.55 12.88 12.54
N LYS A 86 7.18 13.83 11.83
CA LYS A 86 6.64 15.19 11.66
C LYS A 86 5.34 15.21 10.83
N ALA A 87 5.23 14.36 9.82
CA ALA A 87 4.01 14.19 9.03
C ALA A 87 2.87 13.61 9.88
N LYS A 88 3.16 12.62 10.72
CA LYS A 88 2.18 11.97 11.61
C LYS A 88 1.66 12.89 12.72
N VAL A 89 2.51 13.78 13.24
CA VAL A 89 2.12 14.81 14.22
C VAL A 89 1.20 15.87 13.59
N HIS A 90 1.40 16.21 12.31
CA HIS A 90 0.48 17.11 11.58
C HIS A 90 -0.89 16.48 11.33
N GLU A 91 -0.94 15.17 11.12
CA GLU A 91 -2.18 14.42 10.93
C GLU A 91 -2.95 14.23 12.26
N MET A 92 -2.24 14.21 13.39
CA MET A 92 -2.82 14.02 14.74
C MET A 92 -3.32 15.31 15.42
N LEU A 93 -3.30 16.46 14.74
CA LEU A 93 -3.99 17.68 15.19
C LEU A 93 -5.31 17.86 14.41
N PRO A 94 -6.39 17.18 14.81
CA PRO A 94 -7.72 17.49 14.31
C PRO A 94 -8.14 18.87 14.82
N GLY A 95 -8.38 19.78 13.89
CA GLY A 95 -9.09 21.02 14.14
C GLY A 95 -10.48 20.72 14.70
N HIS A 96 -10.80 21.34 15.83
CA HIS A 96 -12.16 21.38 16.36
C HIS A 96 -12.66 22.82 16.44
N ARG A 97 -13.64 23.08 15.56
CA ARG A 97 -14.98 23.68 15.81
C ARG A 97 -14.99 25.08 16.44
N ASN A 98 -15.82 26.05 16.04
CA ASN A 98 -17.17 25.97 15.49
C ASN A 98 -17.53 27.31 14.85
N ARG A 99 -18.26 27.27 13.74
CA ARG A 99 -19.05 28.39 13.23
C ARG A 99 -20.51 27.98 13.39
N GLU A 100 -21.25 28.70 14.23
CA GLU A 100 -22.71 28.73 14.14
C GLU A 100 -23.18 30.10 14.66
N ASP A 101 -23.32 31.05 13.73
CA ASP A 101 -24.22 32.18 13.91
C ASP A 101 -25.62 31.71 13.50
N ARG A 102 -26.62 31.88 14.38
CA ARG A 102 -27.86 32.60 14.05
C ARG A 102 -28.76 32.87 15.26
N PRO A 103 -29.45 34.03 15.29
CA PRO A 103 -30.32 34.47 16.39
C PRO A 103 -31.79 34.07 16.16
N GLY A 104 -32.59 34.07 17.25
CA GLY A 104 -34.03 34.28 17.20
C GLY A 104 -34.88 33.27 17.99
N THR A 105 -35.14 33.58 19.26
CA THR A 105 -36.47 33.86 19.86
C THR A 105 -36.26 34.44 21.25
#